data_AF-A0A7Y0IEB2-F1
#
_entry.id   AF-A0A7Y0IEB2-F1
#
_cell.length_a   1.000
_cell.length_b   1.000
_cell.length_c   1.000
_cell.angle_alpha   90.00
_cell.angle_beta   90.00
_cell.angle_gamma   90.00
#
_symmetry.space_group_name_H-M   'P 1'
#
loop_
_entity.id
_entity.type
_entity.pdbx_description
1 polymer ?
#
loop_
_entity_poly.entity_id
_entity_poly.type
_entity_poly.pdbx_seq_one_letter_code
_entity_poly.pdbx_strand_id
1 'polypeptide(L)'
;MKLVVLTGAGISAESGLKTFRDTDGLWEGYNVYDVATPEAWERNPELVQEFYNERRRQVLAAKPNLAHQLLAELEKDFDVEIITQNIDDLHERAGSTKVTHLHGVITRSQSERKADLTYPIVGSEIKMGELCELGSQLRPHVVWFGEAVPMIEVAAKLCKQADLFVLIGTSLAVYPAAGLIDFVPSFVDKYIIDPKTPDVKRYKNIINIEKNAVEGVATLKEILANAR
;
A
#
# COMPACT_ATOMS: atom_id res chain seq x y z
N MET A 1 11.07 6.62 -19.74
CA MET A 1 11.41 5.37 -19.05
C MET A 1 10.40 5.17 -17.94
N LYS A 2 9.76 4.00 -17.87
CA LYS A 2 8.72 3.66 -16.90
C LYS A 2 9.32 3.11 -15.62
N LEU A 3 9.11 3.83 -14.51
CA LEU A 3 9.55 3.46 -13.16
C LEU A 3 8.35 2.91 -12.39
N VAL A 4 8.29 1.59 -12.20
CA VAL A 4 7.22 0.97 -11.43
C VAL A 4 7.66 0.79 -9.98
N VAL A 5 6.91 1.33 -9.04
CA VAL A 5 7.24 1.32 -7.61
C VAL A 5 6.19 0.53 -6.86
N LEU A 6 6.57 -0.60 -6.26
CA LEU A 6 5.72 -1.37 -5.35
C LEU A 6 6.03 -1.00 -3.90
N THR A 7 5.08 -0.40 -3.19
CA THR A 7 5.26 -0.03 -1.78
C THR A 7 4.39 -0.87 -0.84
N GLY A 8 4.91 -1.14 0.37
CA GLY A 8 4.15 -1.64 1.50
C GLY A 8 4.28 -0.71 2.71
N ALA A 9 3.82 -1.20 3.88
CA ALA A 9 3.65 -0.37 5.07
C ALA A 9 4.94 0.33 5.52
N GLY A 10 6.10 -0.24 5.23
CA GLY A 10 7.40 0.32 5.59
C GLY A 10 7.69 1.70 4.98
N ILE A 11 7.05 2.09 3.86
CA ILE A 11 7.22 3.45 3.32
C ILE A 11 6.59 4.53 4.22
N SER A 12 5.56 4.17 4.99
CA SER A 12 4.81 5.08 5.85
C SER A 12 5.28 5.06 7.30
N ALA A 13 6.31 4.27 7.63
CA ALA A 13 6.81 4.12 8.99
C ALA A 13 7.34 5.45 9.56
N GLU A 14 8.14 6.19 8.79
CA GLU A 14 8.68 7.51 9.19
C GLU A 14 7.61 8.61 9.18
N SER A 15 6.39 8.32 8.71
CA SER A 15 5.21 9.18 8.86
C SER A 15 4.45 8.92 10.16
N GLY A 16 4.95 8.01 11.02
CA GLY A 16 4.36 7.68 12.31
C GLY A 16 3.27 6.60 12.28
N LEU A 17 3.06 5.96 11.12
CA LEU A 17 2.10 4.86 10.98
C LEU A 17 2.79 3.54 11.31
N LYS A 18 2.19 2.71 12.18
CA LYS A 18 2.79 1.41 12.48
C LYS A 18 2.64 0.45 11.31
N THR A 19 3.70 -0.30 11.06
CA THR A 19 3.74 -1.30 10.00
C THR A 19 3.11 -2.61 10.47
N PHE A 20 2.30 -3.25 9.62
CA PHE A 20 1.98 -4.66 9.78
C PHE A 20 3.15 -5.50 9.23
N ARG A 21 3.62 -6.49 9.99
CA ARG A 21 4.55 -7.52 9.52
C ARG A 21 4.02 -8.87 9.97
N ASP A 22 3.86 -9.80 9.04
CA ASP A 22 3.23 -11.12 9.26
C ASP A 22 3.89 -11.98 10.37
N THR A 23 5.09 -11.63 10.81
CA THR A 23 5.89 -12.41 11.77
C THR A 23 5.23 -12.60 13.15
N ASP A 24 4.37 -11.69 13.60
CA ASP A 24 3.62 -11.83 14.86
C ASP A 24 2.11 -11.94 14.66
N GLY A 25 1.61 -11.80 13.42
CA GLY A 25 0.20 -11.81 13.08
C GLY A 25 -0.60 -10.65 13.70
N LEU A 26 0.08 -9.64 14.26
CA LEU A 26 -0.56 -8.53 14.96
C LEU A 26 -0.51 -7.26 14.12
N TRP A 27 -1.64 -6.57 14.05
CA TRP A 27 -1.72 -5.21 13.55
C TRP A 27 -2.22 -4.29 14.65
N GLU A 28 -1.37 -3.38 15.11
CA GLU A 28 -1.71 -2.41 16.17
C GLU A 28 -2.14 -3.06 17.49
N GLY A 29 -1.58 -4.26 17.77
CA GLY A 29 -1.89 -5.05 18.96
C GLY A 29 -3.11 -5.97 18.81
N TYR A 30 -3.80 -5.93 17.66
CA TYR A 30 -4.92 -6.81 17.35
C TYR A 30 -4.45 -7.99 16.50
N ASN A 31 -5.01 -9.17 16.75
CA ASN A 31 -4.91 -10.27 15.80
C ASN A 31 -5.67 -9.89 14.52
N VAL A 32 -5.03 -10.04 13.36
CA VAL A 32 -5.65 -9.68 12.07
C VAL A 32 -6.97 -10.43 11.81
N TYR A 33 -7.13 -11.65 12.32
CA TYR A 33 -8.36 -12.44 12.20
C TYR A 33 -9.53 -11.92 13.07
N ASP A 34 -9.28 -10.92 13.92
CA ASP A 34 -10.30 -10.24 14.71
C ASP A 34 -10.72 -8.88 14.13
N VAL A 35 -9.96 -8.34 13.18
CA VAL A 35 -10.17 -6.96 12.69
C VAL A 35 -10.12 -6.80 11.17
N ALA A 36 -9.60 -7.77 10.42
CA ALA A 36 -9.30 -7.62 8.99
C ALA A 36 -9.70 -8.85 8.17
N THR A 37 -10.85 -9.46 8.49
CA THR A 37 -11.49 -10.51 7.67
C THR A 37 -13.01 -10.28 7.56
N PRO A 38 -13.67 -10.81 6.52
CA PRO A 38 -15.13 -10.82 6.44
C PRO A 38 -15.79 -11.47 7.67
N GLU A 39 -15.22 -12.57 8.19
CA GLU A 39 -15.74 -13.27 9.37
C GLU A 39 -15.60 -12.43 10.64
N ALA A 40 -14.58 -11.57 10.74
CA ALA A 40 -14.45 -10.62 11.83
C ALA A 40 -15.56 -9.56 11.78
N TRP A 41 -15.87 -9.06 10.58
CA TRP A 41 -16.97 -8.11 10.36
C TRP A 41 -18.33 -8.71 10.70
N GLU A 42 -18.60 -9.94 10.26
CA GLU A 42 -19.84 -10.64 10.62
C GLU A 42 -19.94 -10.91 12.13
N ARG A 43 -18.82 -11.25 12.77
CA ARG A 43 -18.76 -11.56 14.21
C ARG A 43 -18.94 -10.32 15.09
N ASN A 44 -18.26 -9.22 14.77
CA ASN A 44 -18.29 -8.00 15.58
C ASN A 44 -17.98 -6.76 14.71
N PRO A 45 -18.97 -6.23 13.96
CA PRO A 45 -18.74 -5.11 13.06
C PRO A 45 -18.38 -3.82 13.80
N GLU A 46 -18.89 -3.64 15.03
CA GLU A 46 -18.55 -2.48 15.87
C GLU A 46 -17.05 -2.43 16.20
N LEU A 47 -16.46 -3.56 16.59
CA LEU A 47 -15.02 -3.65 16.87
C LEU A 47 -14.19 -3.34 15.62
N VAL A 48 -14.53 -3.96 14.49
CA VAL A 48 -13.83 -3.74 13.23
C VAL A 48 -13.96 -2.27 12.80
N GLN A 49 -15.17 -1.70 12.92
CA GLN A 49 -15.42 -0.32 12.54
C GLN A 49 -14.60 0.66 13.40
N GLU A 50 -14.54 0.43 14.71
CA GLU A 50 -13.74 1.27 15.61
C GLU A 50 -12.23 1.11 15.35
N PHE A 51 -11.77 -0.12 15.08
CA PHE A 51 -10.38 -0.39 14.70
C PHE A 51 -9.96 0.46 13.49
N TYR A 52 -10.78 0.48 12.43
CA TYR A 52 -10.50 1.28 11.24
C TYR A 52 -10.76 2.79 11.42
N ASN A 53 -11.70 3.19 12.27
CA ASN A 53 -11.88 4.60 12.64
C ASN A 53 -10.62 5.16 13.31
N GLU A 54 -10.02 4.40 14.22
CA GLU A 54 -8.76 4.79 14.86
C GLU A 54 -7.61 4.89 13.86
N ARG A 55 -7.49 3.92 12.93
CA ARG A 55 -6.48 4.00 11.87
C ARG A 55 -6.70 5.20 10.96
N ARG A 56 -7.95 5.53 10.64
CA ARG A 56 -8.28 6.72 9.84
C ARG A 56 -7.89 8.00 10.55
N ARG A 57 -8.14 8.13 11.86
CA ARG A 57 -7.68 9.27 12.67
C ARG A 57 -6.16 9.44 12.57
N GLN A 58 -5.41 8.34 12.66
CA GLN A 58 -3.94 8.36 12.54
C GLN A 58 -3.47 8.75 11.13
N VAL A 59 -4.07 8.18 10.08
CA VAL A 59 -3.73 8.51 8.69
C VAL A 59 -4.01 9.98 8.39
N LEU A 60 -5.15 10.52 8.83
CA LEU A 60 -5.50 11.92 8.64
C LEU A 60 -4.53 12.87 9.37
N ALA A 61 -4.00 12.45 10.53
CA ALA A 61 -3.01 13.22 11.29
C ALA A 61 -1.58 13.11 10.73
N ALA A 62 -1.25 11.99 10.07
CA ALA A 62 0.06 11.75 9.47
C ALA A 62 0.34 12.72 8.31
N LYS A 63 1.62 12.95 8.01
CA LYS A 63 2.06 13.74 6.85
C LYS A 63 2.98 12.89 5.97
N PRO A 64 3.01 13.12 4.64
CA PRO A 64 3.94 12.40 3.79
C PRO A 64 5.38 12.70 4.20
N ASN A 65 6.17 11.65 4.41
CA ASN A 65 7.60 11.78 4.67
C ASN A 65 8.39 12.06 3.38
N LEU A 66 9.70 12.22 3.52
CA LEU A 66 10.59 12.52 2.39
C LEU A 66 10.58 11.41 1.31
N ALA A 67 10.38 10.13 1.65
CA ALA A 67 10.32 9.06 0.66
C ALA A 67 9.17 9.29 -0.33
N HIS A 68 7.97 9.60 0.17
CA HIS A 68 6.81 9.90 -0.68
C HIS A 68 7.06 11.12 -1.57
N GLN A 69 7.63 12.19 -0.99
CA GLN A 69 7.93 13.43 -1.70
C GLN A 69 8.94 13.21 -2.83
N LEU A 70 9.98 12.41 -2.59
CA LEU A 70 10.99 12.10 -3.60
C LEU A 70 10.44 11.22 -4.72
N LEU A 71 9.55 10.26 -4.41
CA LEU A 71 8.87 9.47 -5.45
C LEU A 71 7.99 10.35 -6.34
N ALA A 72 7.23 11.28 -5.76
CA ALA A 72 6.46 12.26 -6.52
C ALA A 72 7.38 13.16 -7.37
N GLU A 73 8.54 13.56 -6.84
CA GLU A 73 9.49 14.39 -7.58
C GLU A 73 10.12 13.67 -8.78
N LEU A 74 10.32 12.35 -8.69
CA LEU A 74 10.82 11.52 -9.79
C LEU A 74 9.88 11.52 -11.01
N GLU A 75 8.62 11.94 -10.89
CA GLU A 75 7.71 12.11 -12.03
C GLU A 75 8.16 13.17 -13.04
N LYS A 76 9.04 14.11 -12.64
CA LYS A 76 9.66 15.08 -13.58
C LYS A 76 10.56 14.40 -14.60
N ASP A 77 11.02 13.22 -14.25
CA ASP A 77 12.19 12.56 -14.81
C ASP A 77 11.82 11.19 -15.39
N PHE A 78 10.80 10.53 -14.84
CA PHE A 78 10.36 9.19 -15.20
C PHE A 78 8.83 9.15 -15.32
N ASP A 79 8.33 8.19 -16.10
CA ASP A 79 6.92 7.81 -16.04
C ASP A 79 6.72 6.90 -14.81
N VAL A 80 6.41 7.50 -13.66
CA VAL A 80 6.30 6.79 -12.38
C VAL A 80 4.90 6.19 -12.23
N GLU A 81 4.84 4.90 -11.94
CA GLU A 81 3.60 4.17 -11.61
C GLU A 81 3.75 3.60 -10.20
N ILE A 82 3.03 4.15 -9.23
CA ILE A 82 3.05 3.66 -7.85
C ILE A 82 1.96 2.61 -7.68
N ILE A 83 2.36 1.41 -7.28
CA ILE A 83 1.49 0.33 -6.84
C ILE A 83 1.67 0.21 -5.33
N THR A 84 0.61 0.36 -4.55
CA THR A 84 0.73 0.34 -3.08
C THR A 84 -0.19 -0.69 -2.44
N GLN A 85 0.37 -1.39 -1.45
CA GLN A 85 -0.39 -2.22 -0.51
C GLN A 85 -0.99 -1.39 0.64
N ASN A 86 -0.58 -0.13 0.77
CA ASN A 86 -1.05 0.73 1.84
C ASN A 86 -2.46 1.23 1.55
N ILE A 87 -3.18 1.48 2.64
CA ILE A 87 -4.52 2.05 2.62
C ILE A 87 -4.53 3.55 2.97
N ASP A 88 -3.38 4.12 3.32
CA ASP A 88 -3.20 5.56 3.50
C ASP A 88 -3.12 6.29 2.15
N ASP A 89 -3.30 7.62 2.16
CA ASP A 89 -3.27 8.50 0.98
C ASP A 89 -1.99 9.37 0.95
N LEU A 90 -0.89 8.90 1.54
CA LEU A 90 0.32 9.70 1.70
C LEU A 90 1.07 9.90 0.37
N HIS A 91 0.92 8.99 -0.59
CA HIS A 91 1.47 9.16 -1.94
C HIS A 91 0.80 10.33 -2.67
N GLU A 92 -0.53 10.35 -2.68
CA GLU A 92 -1.32 11.42 -3.29
C GLU A 92 -1.03 12.76 -2.61
N ARG A 93 -1.01 12.78 -1.27
CA ARG A 93 -0.70 14.01 -0.51
C ARG A 93 0.74 14.50 -0.73
N ALA A 94 1.67 13.63 -1.12
CA ALA A 94 3.02 14.03 -1.52
C ALA A 94 3.10 14.58 -2.95
N GLY A 95 2.07 14.35 -3.77
CA GLY A 95 1.98 14.83 -5.14
C GLY A 95 2.11 13.73 -6.21
N SER A 96 2.16 12.45 -5.84
CA SER A 96 2.18 11.36 -6.83
C SER A 96 0.87 11.34 -7.61
N THR A 97 0.95 11.26 -8.94
CA THR A 97 -0.22 11.41 -9.83
C THR A 97 -0.79 10.08 -10.33
N LYS A 98 -0.01 9.00 -10.29
CA LYS A 98 -0.42 7.66 -10.71
C LYS A 98 -0.24 6.64 -9.60
N VAL A 99 -1.30 6.45 -8.82
CA VAL A 99 -1.31 5.54 -7.67
C VAL A 99 -2.37 4.46 -7.86
N THR A 100 -1.95 3.20 -7.78
CA THR A 100 -2.80 2.01 -7.80
C THR A 100 -2.84 1.39 -6.40
N HIS A 101 -3.95 1.58 -5.69
CA HIS A 101 -4.19 0.94 -4.40
C HIS A 101 -4.64 -0.51 -4.58
N LEU A 102 -3.86 -1.44 -4.05
CA LEU A 102 -4.22 -2.86 -4.04
C LEU A 102 -5.27 -3.15 -2.98
N HIS A 103 -5.13 -2.57 -1.79
CA HIS A 103 -5.95 -2.93 -0.63
C HIS A 103 -6.98 -1.88 -0.24
N GLY A 104 -7.39 -1.03 -1.19
CA GLY A 104 -8.33 0.05 -0.94
C GLY A 104 -7.68 1.30 -0.33
N VAL A 105 -8.51 2.23 0.15
CA VAL A 105 -8.12 3.55 0.67
C VAL A 105 -8.99 3.89 1.87
N ILE A 106 -8.37 4.14 3.02
CA ILE A 106 -9.05 4.27 4.31
C ILE A 106 -9.91 5.54 4.44
N THR A 107 -9.67 6.53 3.59
CA THR A 107 -10.47 7.77 3.47
C THR A 107 -11.77 7.56 2.69
N ARG A 108 -12.03 6.33 2.22
CA ARG A 108 -13.27 5.92 1.57
C ARG A 108 -13.97 4.81 2.36
N SER A 109 -15.27 4.73 2.18
CA SER A 109 -16.13 3.63 2.62
C SER A 109 -16.68 2.88 1.41
N GLN A 110 -17.21 1.68 1.63
CA GLN A 110 -17.89 0.87 0.62
C GLN A 110 -19.13 0.20 1.21
N SER A 111 -20.08 -0.19 0.36
CA SER A 111 -21.20 -1.05 0.77
C SER A 111 -20.70 -2.45 1.14
N GLU A 112 -21.19 -3.00 2.25
CA GLU A 112 -20.92 -4.40 2.62
C GLU A 112 -21.51 -5.41 1.64
N ARG A 113 -22.57 -5.05 0.89
CA ARG A 113 -23.22 -5.94 -0.09
C ARG A 113 -22.64 -5.82 -1.49
N LYS A 114 -22.10 -4.65 -1.83
CA LYS A 114 -21.65 -4.32 -3.19
C LYS A 114 -20.39 -3.46 -3.15
N ALA A 115 -19.23 -4.11 -3.15
CA ALA A 115 -17.93 -3.48 -2.89
C ALA A 115 -17.49 -2.43 -3.93
N ASP A 116 -18.01 -2.46 -5.16
CA ASP A 116 -17.76 -1.44 -6.19
C ASP A 116 -18.48 -0.10 -5.91
N LEU A 117 -19.46 -0.09 -5.00
CA LEU A 117 -20.07 1.14 -4.51
C LEU A 117 -19.23 1.75 -3.38
N THR A 118 -18.45 2.78 -3.73
CA THR A 118 -17.53 3.45 -2.81
C THR A 118 -17.85 4.93 -2.63
N TYR A 119 -17.63 5.44 -1.42
CA TYR A 119 -17.99 6.82 -1.03
C TYR A 119 -16.81 7.49 -0.32
N PRO A 120 -16.57 8.79 -0.55
CA PRO A 120 -15.65 9.54 0.29
C PRO A 120 -16.21 9.66 1.71
N ILE A 121 -15.35 9.56 2.72
CA ILE A 121 -15.73 9.77 4.11
C ILE A 121 -15.50 11.24 4.47
N VAL A 122 -16.49 11.87 5.09
CA VAL A 122 -16.34 13.20 5.68
C VAL A 122 -15.97 13.05 7.14
N GLY A 123 -14.84 13.63 7.55
CA GLY A 123 -14.32 13.48 8.90
C GLY A 123 -13.53 12.18 9.08
N SER A 124 -13.53 11.65 10.30
CA SER A 124 -12.66 10.54 10.69
C SER A 124 -13.36 9.21 10.97
N GLU A 125 -14.69 9.15 10.87
CA GLU A 125 -15.48 8.02 11.37
C GLU A 125 -16.56 7.60 10.39
N ILE A 126 -16.82 6.30 10.35
CA ILE A 126 -18.07 5.71 9.85
C ILE A 126 -18.78 5.15 11.07
N LYS A 127 -20.09 5.38 11.19
CA LYS A 127 -20.90 4.89 12.31
C LYS A 127 -21.70 3.65 11.93
N MET A 128 -21.94 2.77 12.90
CA MET A 128 -22.95 1.73 12.73
C MET A 128 -24.33 2.38 12.51
N GLY A 129 -25.07 1.86 11.53
CA GLY A 129 -26.32 2.44 11.04
C GLY A 129 -26.13 3.47 9.91
N GLU A 130 -24.91 3.80 9.51
CA GLU A 130 -24.65 4.60 8.32
C GLU A 130 -24.76 3.71 7.07
N LEU A 131 -25.82 3.90 6.28
CA LEU A 131 -26.17 3.03 5.16
C LEU A 131 -25.91 3.71 3.81
N CYS A 132 -25.56 2.92 2.80
CA CYS A 132 -25.56 3.41 1.41
C CYS A 132 -26.97 3.43 0.79
N GLU A 133 -27.10 3.84 -0.47
CA GLU A 133 -28.39 3.88 -1.19
C GLU A 133 -29.11 2.52 -1.30
N LEU A 134 -28.41 1.41 -1.07
CA LEU A 134 -29.01 0.07 -1.06
C LEU A 134 -29.56 -0.34 0.32
N GLY A 135 -29.46 0.53 1.33
CA GLY A 135 -29.83 0.22 2.71
C GLY A 135 -28.90 -0.78 3.39
N SER A 136 -27.68 -0.97 2.88
CA SER A 136 -26.65 -1.82 3.49
C SER A 136 -25.65 -0.99 4.28
N GLN A 137 -25.05 -1.57 5.32
CA GLN A 137 -24.05 -0.90 6.14
C GLN A 137 -22.83 -0.48 5.32
N LEU A 138 -22.37 0.75 5.56
CA LEU A 138 -21.06 1.20 5.09
C LEU A 138 -19.97 0.61 5.97
N ARG A 139 -18.94 0.06 5.33
CA ARG A 139 -17.70 -0.41 5.96
C ARG A 139 -16.50 0.32 5.36
N PRO A 140 -15.29 0.24 5.97
CA PRO A 140 -14.08 0.79 5.38
C PRO A 140 -13.83 0.23 3.97
N HIS A 141 -13.41 1.08 3.03
CA HIS A 141 -12.95 0.65 1.70
C HIS A 141 -11.52 0.10 1.82
N VAL A 142 -11.43 -1.08 2.43
CA VAL A 142 -10.20 -1.81 2.67
C VAL A 142 -10.44 -3.26 2.30
N VAL A 143 -9.51 -3.83 1.53
CA VAL A 143 -9.53 -5.25 1.18
C VAL A 143 -9.02 -6.05 2.37
N TRP A 144 -9.86 -6.96 2.86
CA TRP A 144 -9.54 -7.84 3.97
C TRP A 144 -8.91 -9.15 3.51
N PHE A 145 -8.28 -9.85 4.45
CA PHE A 145 -7.80 -11.21 4.19
C PHE A 145 -8.99 -12.10 3.81
N GLY A 146 -8.82 -12.87 2.73
CA GLY A 146 -9.88 -13.69 2.14
C GLY A 146 -10.68 -12.99 1.04
N GLU A 147 -10.57 -11.66 0.89
CA GLU A 147 -11.22 -10.92 -0.19
C GLU A 147 -10.36 -10.88 -1.46
N ALA A 148 -11.03 -10.70 -2.60
CA ALA A 148 -10.34 -10.48 -3.88
C ALA A 148 -9.66 -9.10 -3.89
N VAL A 149 -8.48 -9.01 -4.52
CA VAL A 149 -7.75 -7.76 -4.75
C VAL A 149 -8.07 -7.24 -6.15
N PRO A 150 -9.00 -6.26 -6.33
CA PRO A 150 -9.54 -5.94 -7.65
C PRO A 150 -8.50 -5.40 -8.63
N MET A 151 -7.51 -4.66 -8.12
CA MET A 151 -6.47 -4.01 -8.93
C MET A 151 -5.27 -4.92 -9.24
N ILE A 152 -5.29 -6.19 -8.85
CA ILE A 152 -4.12 -7.06 -9.00
C ILE A 152 -3.71 -7.28 -10.45
N GLU A 153 -4.68 -7.45 -11.36
CA GLU A 153 -4.39 -7.65 -12.79
C GLU A 153 -3.82 -6.39 -13.45
N VAL A 154 -4.32 -5.22 -13.03
CA VAL A 154 -3.83 -3.92 -13.49
C VAL A 154 -2.39 -3.74 -13.03
N ALA A 155 -2.11 -3.98 -11.75
CA ALA A 155 -0.77 -3.93 -11.19
C ALA A 155 0.19 -4.90 -11.89
N ALA A 156 -0.23 -6.14 -12.17
CA ALA A 156 0.58 -7.10 -12.90
C ALA A 156 0.91 -6.63 -14.34
N LYS A 157 -0.02 -5.97 -15.02
CA LYS A 157 0.23 -5.37 -16.35
C LYS A 157 1.21 -4.21 -16.28
N LEU A 158 1.13 -3.38 -15.23
CA LEU A 158 2.10 -2.30 -15.00
C LEU A 158 3.50 -2.86 -14.74
N CYS A 159 3.65 -3.86 -13.87
CA CYS A 159 4.93 -4.52 -13.61
C CYS A 159 5.59 -5.10 -14.88
N LYS A 160 4.79 -5.67 -15.80
CA LYS A 160 5.30 -6.18 -17.09
C LYS A 160 5.90 -5.10 -18.00
N GLN A 161 5.50 -3.84 -17.83
CA GLN A 161 5.93 -2.71 -18.65
C GLN A 161 7.08 -1.92 -18.01
N ALA A 162 7.58 -2.36 -16.84
CA ALA A 162 8.63 -1.66 -16.13
C ALA A 162 9.93 -1.64 -16.95
N ASP A 163 10.54 -0.46 -17.08
CA ASP A 163 11.93 -0.32 -17.50
C ASP A 163 12.87 -0.35 -16.28
N LEU A 164 12.37 0.13 -15.14
CA LEU A 164 12.97 0.04 -13.82
C LEU A 164 11.90 -0.35 -12.79
N PHE A 165 12.27 -1.18 -11.82
CA PHE A 165 11.38 -1.59 -10.75
C PHE A 165 11.97 -1.28 -9.38
N VAL A 166 11.13 -0.79 -8.46
CA VAL A 166 11.51 -0.48 -7.09
C VAL A 166 10.51 -1.13 -6.15
N LEU A 167 11.01 -1.83 -5.15
CA LEU A 167 10.23 -2.40 -4.06
C LEU A 167 10.61 -1.71 -2.75
N ILE A 168 9.63 -1.20 -2.01
CA ILE A 168 9.88 -0.38 -0.81
C ILE A 168 9.03 -0.88 0.35
N GLY A 169 9.68 -1.21 1.48
CA GLY A 169 9.00 -1.38 2.76
C GLY A 169 7.97 -2.50 2.80
N THR A 170 8.22 -3.61 2.10
CA THR A 170 7.35 -4.79 2.10
C THR A 170 8.15 -6.08 2.30
N SER A 171 7.59 -7.00 3.08
CA SER A 171 8.18 -8.31 3.37
C SER A 171 7.99 -9.35 2.26
N LEU A 172 7.22 -9.02 1.21
CA LEU A 172 6.78 -9.99 0.18
C LEU A 172 6.08 -11.24 0.78
N ALA A 173 5.35 -11.07 1.89
CA ALA A 173 4.60 -12.14 2.54
C ALA A 173 3.11 -12.17 2.16
N VAL A 174 2.52 -11.01 1.85
CA VAL A 174 1.07 -10.88 1.60
C VAL A 174 0.76 -11.11 0.13
N TYR A 175 0.06 -12.21 -0.17
CA TYR A 175 -0.40 -12.52 -1.51
C TYR A 175 -1.79 -11.94 -1.78
N PRO A 176 -2.09 -11.56 -3.04
CA PRO A 176 -1.28 -11.74 -4.26
C PRO A 176 -0.20 -10.67 -4.51
N ALA A 177 -0.14 -9.59 -3.73
CA ALA A 177 0.79 -8.48 -3.96
C ALA A 177 2.27 -8.91 -3.99
N ALA A 178 2.66 -9.86 -3.14
CA ALA A 178 4.01 -10.44 -3.11
C ALA A 178 4.44 -11.07 -4.45
N GLY A 179 3.50 -11.56 -5.25
CA GLY A 179 3.79 -12.14 -6.57
C GLY A 179 4.00 -11.12 -7.68
N LEU A 180 3.78 -9.82 -7.44
CA LEU A 180 3.85 -8.80 -8.49
C LEU A 180 5.26 -8.66 -9.09
N ILE A 181 6.29 -8.90 -8.29
CA ILE A 181 7.69 -8.90 -8.74
C ILE A 181 7.97 -10.02 -9.78
N ASP A 182 7.20 -11.12 -9.77
CA ASP A 182 7.34 -12.20 -10.76
C ASP A 182 6.94 -11.75 -12.19
N PHE A 183 6.14 -10.68 -12.30
CA PHE A 183 5.72 -10.13 -13.58
C PHE A 183 6.72 -9.12 -14.16
N VAL A 184 7.70 -8.68 -13.39
CA VAL A 184 8.74 -7.75 -13.84
C VAL A 184 9.72 -8.49 -14.75
N PRO A 185 10.04 -7.97 -15.95
CA PRO A 185 10.97 -8.64 -16.86
C PRO A 185 12.32 -8.95 -16.19
N SER A 186 12.90 -10.10 -16.53
CA SER A 186 14.09 -10.61 -15.84
C SER A 186 15.35 -9.76 -16.06
N PHE A 187 15.40 -9.00 -17.15
CA PHE A 187 16.50 -8.09 -17.49
C PHE A 187 16.38 -6.70 -16.86
N VAL A 188 15.23 -6.36 -16.27
CA VAL A 188 14.99 -5.05 -15.62
C VAL A 188 15.69 -5.01 -14.27
N ASP A 189 16.37 -3.90 -13.98
CA ASP A 189 16.95 -3.64 -12.67
C ASP A 189 15.85 -3.44 -11.60
N LYS A 190 16.02 -4.12 -10.47
CA LYS A 190 15.06 -4.20 -9.36
C LYS A 190 15.73 -3.70 -8.09
N TYR A 191 15.38 -2.49 -7.68
CA TYR A 191 15.87 -1.89 -6.44
C TYR A 191 15.00 -2.33 -5.27
N ILE A 192 15.60 -2.89 -4.22
CA ILE A 192 14.90 -3.36 -3.02
C ILE A 192 15.31 -2.47 -1.86
N ILE A 193 14.37 -1.68 -1.35
CA ILE A 193 14.55 -0.72 -0.26
C ILE A 193 13.80 -1.23 0.97
N ASP A 194 14.51 -1.87 1.88
CA ASP A 194 14.00 -2.24 3.20
C ASP A 194 15.19 -2.42 4.17
N PRO A 195 15.10 -2.01 5.45
CA PRO A 195 16.14 -2.31 6.44
C PRO A 195 16.39 -3.82 6.61
N LYS A 196 15.38 -4.64 6.31
CA LYS A 196 15.44 -6.09 6.32
C LYS A 196 14.93 -6.63 4.98
N THR A 197 15.85 -6.76 4.04
CA THR A 197 15.58 -7.26 2.68
C THR A 197 14.79 -8.58 2.70
N PRO A 198 13.66 -8.68 1.98
CA PRO A 198 12.91 -9.94 1.84
C PRO A 198 13.71 -10.98 1.04
N ASP A 199 13.29 -12.25 1.05
CA ASP A 199 13.96 -13.28 0.26
C ASP A 199 13.67 -13.09 -1.24
N VAL A 200 14.64 -12.47 -1.92
CA VAL A 200 14.59 -12.16 -3.36
C VAL A 200 15.63 -12.95 -4.16
N LYS A 201 16.25 -13.99 -3.58
CA LYS A 201 17.36 -14.74 -4.20
C LYS A 201 17.02 -15.37 -5.55
N ARG A 202 15.73 -15.66 -5.79
CA ARG A 202 15.26 -16.24 -7.05
C ARG A 202 15.20 -15.24 -8.22
N TYR A 203 15.24 -13.95 -7.94
CA TYR A 203 15.13 -12.90 -8.95
C TYR A 203 16.50 -12.47 -9.46
N LYS A 204 16.55 -12.01 -10.70
CA LYS A 204 17.74 -11.45 -11.34
C LYS A 204 17.74 -9.93 -11.28
N ASN A 205 18.93 -9.35 -11.37
CA ASN A 205 19.17 -7.90 -11.38
C ASN A 205 18.62 -7.20 -10.14
N ILE A 206 18.84 -7.81 -8.98
CA ILE A 206 18.49 -7.24 -7.67
C ILE A 206 19.60 -6.30 -7.23
N ILE A 207 19.23 -5.08 -6.86
CA ILE A 207 20.07 -4.10 -6.17
C ILE A 207 19.45 -3.80 -4.81
N ASN A 208 20.08 -4.25 -3.73
CA ASN A 208 19.58 -4.00 -2.38
C ASN A 208 20.08 -2.66 -1.85
N ILE A 209 19.18 -1.91 -1.21
CA ILE A 209 19.46 -0.69 -0.47
C ILE A 209 18.92 -0.91 0.95
N GLU A 210 19.78 -1.44 1.82
CA GLU A 210 19.44 -1.83 3.20
C GLU A 210 19.33 -0.62 4.12
N LYS A 211 18.34 0.22 3.85
CA LYS A 211 18.05 1.46 4.58
C LYS A 211 16.55 1.58 4.80
N ASN A 212 16.16 2.48 5.70
CA ASN A 212 14.76 2.86 5.84
C ASN A 212 14.24 3.55 4.55
N ALA A 213 12.92 3.74 4.44
CA ALA A 213 12.34 4.24 3.19
C ALA A 213 12.85 5.65 2.83
N VAL A 214 13.00 6.53 3.81
CA VAL A 214 13.47 7.91 3.61
C VAL A 214 14.88 7.94 3.06
N GLU A 215 15.83 7.27 3.72
CA GLU A 215 17.24 7.25 3.29
C GLU A 215 17.44 6.42 2.02
N GLY A 216 16.67 5.35 1.87
CA GLY A 216 16.75 4.44 0.74
C GLY A 216 16.25 5.08 -0.56
N VAL A 217 15.12 5.79 -0.52
CA VAL A 217 14.62 6.53 -1.71
C VAL A 217 15.54 7.70 -2.06
N ALA A 218 16.13 8.39 -1.08
CA ALA A 218 17.15 9.40 -1.34
C ALA A 218 18.37 8.80 -2.07
N THR A 219 18.87 7.65 -1.59
CA THR A 219 19.97 6.90 -2.24
C THR A 219 19.59 6.49 -3.66
N LEU A 220 18.38 5.96 -3.86
CA LEU A 220 17.88 5.59 -5.19
C LEU A 220 17.90 6.78 -6.14
N LYS A 221 17.40 7.94 -5.71
CA LYS A 221 17.36 9.15 -6.54
C LYS A 221 18.76 9.55 -7.01
N GLU A 222 19.76 9.50 -6.13
CA GLU A 222 21.17 9.77 -6.48
C GLU A 222 21.70 8.76 -7.51
N ILE A 223 21.41 7.47 -7.34
CA ILE A 223 21.79 6.42 -8.29
C ILE A 223 21.18 6.69 -9.67
N LEU A 224 19.88 6.99 -9.72
CA LEU A 224 19.15 7.24 -10.96
C LEU A 224 19.60 8.53 -11.66
N ALA A 225 20.02 9.55 -10.90
CA ALA A 225 20.56 10.78 -11.46
C ALA A 225 21.94 10.57 -12.11
N ASN A 226 22.78 9.72 -11.52
CA ASN A 226 24.13 9.42 -12.03
C ASN A 226 24.15 8.41 -13.21
N ALA A 227 23.05 7.68 -13.41
CA ALA A 227 22.90 6.74 -14.52
C ALA A 227 22.46 7.41 -15.84
N ARG A 228 22.26 8.73 -15.83
CA ARG A 228 21.91 9.56 -16.99
C ARG A 228 23.14 10.22 -17.58
#